data_AF-A0A329RK28-F1
#
_entry.id   AF-A0A329RK28-F1
#
_cell.length_a   1.000
_cell.length_b   1.000
_cell.length_c   1.000
_cell.angle_alpha   90.00
_cell.angle_beta   90.00
_cell.angle_gamma   90.00
#
_symmetry.space_group_name_H-M   'P 1'
#
loop_
_entity.id
_entity.type
_entity.pdbx_description
1 polymer ?
#
loop_
_entity_poly.entity_id
_entity_poly.type
_entity_poly.pdbx_seq_one_letter_code
_entity_poly.pdbx_strand_id
1 'polypeptide(L)'
;MGGVSALLVLLITSALCAPISPITTLSWTSDRHNAESIRAGQYGSLYGDPLTSFRLVDPEDGAVRMLPIEVRFRISARNTEEYEAYYADASFCVELNGLWKKCKAPGGPPIIFQLLPEGNYTTVAYITDKSGKARYHTTEGVTFTVLDSSAFNQRFGELAERSRTEQHFPKDIHLLQWAEQEQQVEIEDKVDDNIVLPRSRGSQSSSPMLVVGVKTAVVTNFSRRQAIRDTWANPATLPHDVKVLFLGCEPNLTEFKNERDRRRVLQAITKERAGYRDLLTEELECTDTYRGLADKVKSFMHLAAAEFPHARFITIADDDIYLKIDQLAENLRKTTRPWLYFGEVWAEMFANRQRPIRDNESQYHLPNDQYPMRELIPYVVGPHVVVSMEGVRFISNNYWRLRSMNGLDDVSLGFWLRITQMDAQHAPEFSSVRASMVCDDNLISLADLSPLGIRSIHGNLVSNRSFCHGFHSVTWHRHLHSIPNLKELLQRPSHKEAQPLQLETFVNNSNPDQVTVIVSTPSSAGIKAQFLPSIGSLDEFTQNLCTQVLASPTCTTTLHQHLQHATSASISNLPTSC
;
A
#
# COMPACT_ATOMS: atom_id res chain seq x y z
N MET A 1 20.92 22.54 47.91
CA MET A 1 21.79 22.05 49.00
C MET A 1 21.20 20.71 49.43
N GLY A 2 21.59 19.58 48.83
CA GLY A 2 22.83 18.83 49.07
C GLY A 2 22.51 17.77 50.13
N GLY A 3 22.79 16.48 50.02
CA GLY A 3 23.43 15.61 49.04
C GLY A 3 23.49 14.22 49.68
N VAL A 4 23.51 13.14 48.89
CA VAL A 4 23.89 11.80 49.40
C VAL A 4 24.86 11.19 48.40
N SER A 5 26.05 10.84 48.87
CA SER A 5 27.09 10.09 48.15
C SER A 5 27.74 9.10 49.11
N ALA A 6 27.79 7.85 48.68
CA ALA A 6 28.76 6.79 49.02
C ALA A 6 28.28 5.54 48.24
N LEU A 7 28.77 5.24 47.04
CA LEU A 7 30.05 4.59 46.69
C LEU A 7 30.34 3.34 47.54
N LEU A 8 30.03 2.16 47.00
CA LEU A 8 30.66 0.89 47.39
C LEU A 8 31.17 0.20 46.12
N VAL A 9 32.49 0.05 46.05
CA VAL A 9 33.27 -0.62 45.03
C VAL A 9 33.30 -2.12 45.35
N LEU A 10 33.08 -2.99 44.36
CA LEU A 10 33.42 -4.41 44.45
C LEU A 10 34.06 -4.88 43.14
N LEU A 11 35.38 -5.10 43.24
CA LEU A 11 36.23 -5.82 42.31
C LEU A 11 35.84 -7.31 42.30
N ILE A 12 35.69 -7.90 41.13
CA ILE A 12 35.69 -9.36 40.96
C ILE A 12 36.79 -9.72 39.96
N THR A 13 37.83 -10.38 40.47
CA THR A 13 38.88 -11.04 39.71
C THR A 13 38.53 -12.50 39.45
N SER A 14 38.59 -12.87 38.17
CA SER A 14 38.85 -14.17 37.55
C SER A 14 39.08 -15.42 38.42
N ALA A 15 38.33 -16.48 38.13
CA ALA A 15 38.82 -17.87 38.22
C ALA A 15 38.15 -18.77 37.15
N LEU A 16 39.01 -19.29 36.28
CA LEU A 16 38.95 -20.46 35.40
C LEU A 16 37.78 -21.46 35.52
N CYS A 17 37.21 -21.84 34.37
CA CYS A 17 36.83 -23.24 34.08
C CYS A 17 36.91 -23.53 32.57
N ALA A 18 37.63 -24.59 32.23
CA ALA A 18 37.80 -25.16 30.89
C ALA A 18 36.65 -26.16 30.56
N PRO A 19 36.52 -26.65 29.32
CA PRO A 19 35.23 -26.96 28.68
C PRO A 19 34.78 -28.43 28.85
N ILE A 20 33.46 -28.65 28.76
CA ILE A 20 32.83 -29.95 28.51
C ILE A 20 31.94 -29.80 27.25
N SER A 21 32.03 -30.82 26.40
CA SER A 21 31.68 -30.95 24.97
C SER A 21 30.27 -30.55 24.52
N PRO A 22 30.07 -30.22 23.22
CA PRO A 22 28.75 -30.13 22.59
C PRO A 22 28.35 -31.44 21.87
N ILE A 23 27.12 -31.88 22.10
CA ILE A 23 26.34 -32.85 21.32
C ILE A 23 24.94 -32.20 21.29
N THR A 24 24.27 -31.82 20.21
CA THR A 24 24.19 -32.28 18.81
C THR A 24 23.65 -31.09 18.00
N THR A 25 24.37 -30.64 16.98
CA THR A 25 23.88 -29.65 16.00
C THR A 25 23.27 -30.37 14.80
N LEU A 26 22.05 -29.99 14.43
CA LEU A 26 21.38 -30.37 13.18
C LEU A 26 22.21 -29.92 11.98
N SER A 27 22.57 -30.89 11.13
CA SER A 27 23.30 -30.70 9.88
C SER A 27 22.39 -30.19 8.76
N TRP A 28 22.79 -29.11 8.10
CA TRP A 28 22.31 -28.76 6.76
C TRP A 28 23.38 -29.18 5.75
N THR A 29 23.09 -30.22 4.97
CA THR A 29 23.89 -30.60 3.80
C THR A 29 23.60 -29.64 2.66
N SER A 30 24.60 -28.84 2.28
CA SER A 30 24.63 -28.09 1.04
C SER A 30 25.11 -29.03 -0.07
N ASP A 31 24.18 -29.41 -0.95
CA ASP A 31 24.54 -30.06 -2.20
C ASP A 31 25.13 -29.02 -3.16
N ARG A 32 26.38 -29.29 -3.55
CA ARG A 32 27.13 -28.56 -4.57
C ARG A 32 26.65 -29.01 -5.94
N HIS A 33 26.22 -28.06 -6.78
CA HIS A 33 26.33 -28.23 -8.23
C HIS A 33 26.74 -26.93 -8.94
N ASN A 34 27.89 -27.06 -9.62
CA ASN A 34 28.40 -26.38 -10.81
C ASN A 34 28.24 -24.86 -10.95
N ALA A 35 29.31 -24.15 -10.60
CA ALA A 35 29.69 -22.89 -11.22
C ALA A 35 30.83 -23.14 -12.21
N GLU A 36 30.56 -22.97 -13.51
CA GLU A 36 31.61 -22.87 -14.53
C GLU A 36 31.54 -21.53 -15.27
N SER A 37 32.73 -20.94 -15.37
CA SER A 37 33.20 -19.96 -16.36
C SER A 37 32.67 -18.52 -16.30
N ILE A 38 33.31 -17.69 -15.46
CA ILE A 38 33.48 -16.25 -15.73
C ILE A 38 34.92 -16.02 -16.18
N ARG A 39 35.10 -15.54 -17.42
CA ARG A 39 36.40 -15.12 -17.96
C ARG A 39 36.86 -13.85 -17.25
N ALA A 40 38.04 -13.94 -16.64
CA ALA A 40 38.74 -12.83 -16.01
C ALA A 40 39.24 -11.81 -17.04
N GLY A 41 38.77 -10.57 -16.92
CA GLY A 41 39.33 -9.37 -17.56
C GLY A 41 40.11 -8.53 -16.54
N GLN A 42 41.41 -8.78 -16.49
CA GLN A 42 42.56 -7.97 -16.05
C GLN A 42 42.43 -6.72 -15.13
N TYR A 43 43.20 -6.86 -14.02
CA TYR A 43 43.95 -5.89 -13.20
C TYR A 43 43.27 -5.11 -12.06
N GLY A 44 43.36 -5.74 -10.88
CA GLY A 44 43.17 -5.15 -9.56
C GLY A 44 42.92 -6.22 -8.50
N SER A 45 43.92 -7.06 -8.20
CA SER A 45 43.84 -8.01 -7.07
C SER A 45 43.79 -7.23 -5.75
N LEU A 46 42.59 -6.83 -5.31
CA LEU A 46 42.33 -6.23 -4.01
C LEU A 46 42.39 -7.33 -2.94
N TYR A 47 43.60 -7.65 -2.47
CA TYR A 47 43.77 -8.37 -1.21
C TYR A 47 43.08 -7.54 -0.11
N GLY A 48 41.88 -7.95 0.30
CA GLY A 48 41.11 -7.27 1.35
C GLY A 48 39.77 -6.65 0.94
N ASP A 49 39.27 -6.85 -0.28
CA ASP A 49 37.91 -6.42 -0.61
C ASP A 49 36.86 -7.26 0.15
N PRO A 50 36.00 -6.67 0.99
CA PRO A 50 34.99 -7.42 1.73
C PRO A 50 33.81 -7.86 0.84
N LEU A 51 33.65 -7.26 -0.35
CA LEU A 51 32.53 -7.50 -1.26
C LEU A 51 32.61 -8.89 -1.92
N THR A 52 31.53 -9.68 -1.81
CA THR A 52 31.41 -11.01 -2.44
C THR A 52 30.46 -11.04 -3.62
N SER A 53 29.49 -10.12 -3.67
CA SER A 53 28.54 -10.00 -4.78
C SER A 53 28.02 -8.57 -4.88
N PHE A 54 27.88 -8.08 -6.11
CA PHE A 54 27.21 -6.81 -6.42
C PHE A 54 26.40 -6.96 -7.70
N ARG A 55 25.07 -6.89 -7.60
CA ARG A 55 24.15 -7.14 -8.71
C ARG A 55 22.99 -6.16 -8.71
N LEU A 56 22.55 -5.73 -9.89
CA LEU A 56 21.28 -5.03 -10.06
C LEU A 56 20.12 -6.01 -9.78
N VAL A 57 19.08 -5.51 -9.13
CA VAL A 57 17.88 -6.28 -8.74
C VAL A 57 16.61 -5.64 -9.31
N ASP A 58 16.58 -4.32 -9.41
CA ASP A 58 15.48 -3.58 -10.03
C ASP A 58 16.05 -2.36 -10.76
N PRO A 59 15.67 -2.08 -12.02
CA PRO A 59 14.84 -2.93 -12.89
C PRO A 59 15.50 -4.27 -13.25
N GLU A 60 14.67 -5.30 -13.41
CA GLU A 60 15.07 -6.57 -14.01
C GLU A 60 15.27 -6.39 -15.53
N ASP A 61 16.03 -7.29 -16.17
CA ASP A 61 16.19 -7.24 -17.62
C ASP A 61 14.86 -7.49 -18.34
N GLY A 62 14.52 -6.64 -19.30
CA GLY A 62 13.23 -6.62 -19.99
C GLY A 62 12.08 -6.01 -19.16
N ALA A 63 12.35 -5.45 -17.97
CA ALA A 63 11.32 -4.87 -17.13
C ALA A 63 10.58 -3.71 -17.81
N VAL A 64 9.28 -3.60 -17.54
CA VAL A 64 8.49 -2.41 -17.89
C VAL A 64 8.15 -1.69 -16.59
N ARG A 65 8.37 -0.38 -16.57
CA ARG A 65 8.20 0.47 -15.37
C ARG A 65 7.48 1.76 -15.74
N MET A 66 6.88 2.37 -14.73
CA MET A 66 6.42 3.75 -14.77
C MET A 66 7.25 4.58 -13.78
N LEU A 67 7.30 5.89 -13.98
CA LEU A 67 7.98 6.78 -13.05
C LEU A 67 7.21 6.94 -11.72
N PRO A 68 7.91 7.17 -10.60
CA PRO A 68 9.37 7.23 -10.47
C PRO A 68 10.02 5.84 -10.44
N ILE A 69 11.26 5.74 -10.94
CA ILE A 69 12.00 4.47 -10.99
C ILE A 69 13.08 4.46 -9.93
N GLU A 70 12.95 3.59 -8.95
CA GLU A 70 14.02 3.27 -8.00
C GLU A 70 14.94 2.21 -8.59
N VAL A 71 16.24 2.46 -8.60
CA VAL A 71 17.23 1.46 -9.01
C VAL A 71 17.83 0.81 -7.77
N ARG A 72 17.68 -0.51 -7.69
CA ARG A 72 18.10 -1.33 -6.56
C ARG A 72 19.18 -2.30 -6.96
N PHE A 73 20.09 -2.53 -6.02
CA PHE A 73 21.17 -3.48 -6.16
C PHE A 73 21.36 -4.25 -4.85
N ARG A 74 21.69 -5.53 -4.98
CA ARG A 74 22.04 -6.42 -3.86
C ARG A 74 23.54 -6.45 -3.71
N ILE A 75 23.97 -6.20 -2.48
CA ILE A 75 25.36 -6.23 -2.04
C ILE A 75 25.48 -7.38 -1.06
N SER A 76 26.49 -8.22 -1.24
CA SER A 76 26.86 -9.23 -0.26
C SER A 76 28.32 -9.02 0.10
N ALA A 77 28.63 -9.13 1.38
CA ALA A 77 29.97 -8.97 1.91
C ALA A 77 30.26 -10.06 2.95
N ARG A 78 31.54 -10.35 3.17
CA ARG A 78 31.99 -11.33 4.17
C ARG A 78 31.69 -10.87 5.60
N ASN A 79 31.78 -9.56 5.84
CA ASN A 79 31.53 -8.94 7.13
C ASN A 79 31.00 -7.51 6.91
N THR A 80 29.91 -7.15 7.60
CA THR A 80 29.26 -5.84 7.48
C THR A 80 30.14 -4.69 7.97
N GLU A 81 30.80 -4.85 9.13
CA GLU A 81 31.65 -3.80 9.70
C GLU A 81 32.88 -3.54 8.82
N GLU A 82 33.48 -4.61 8.30
CA GLU A 82 34.59 -4.54 7.34
C GLU A 82 34.15 -3.82 6.05
N TYR A 83 32.97 -4.17 5.54
CA TYR A 83 32.39 -3.52 4.36
C TYR A 83 32.11 -2.04 4.58
N GLU A 84 31.47 -1.67 5.69
CA GLU A 84 31.16 -0.28 6.03
C GLU A 84 32.44 0.55 6.19
N ALA A 85 33.48 -0.02 6.81
CA ALA A 85 34.78 0.64 6.96
C ALA A 85 35.51 0.80 5.61
N TYR A 86 35.51 -0.26 4.78
CA TYR A 86 36.22 -0.27 3.50
C TYR A 86 35.60 0.69 2.48
N TYR A 87 34.27 0.75 2.40
CA TYR A 87 33.53 1.58 1.45
C TYR A 87 33.02 2.91 2.03
N ALA A 88 33.50 3.32 3.21
CA ALA A 88 33.02 4.52 3.92
C ALA A 88 33.01 5.81 3.08
N ASP A 89 34.04 6.01 2.25
CA ASP A 89 34.21 7.16 1.36
C ASP A 89 33.84 6.87 -0.10
N ALA A 90 33.28 5.70 -0.40
CA ALA A 90 32.89 5.31 -1.75
C ALA A 90 31.55 5.95 -2.17
N SER A 91 31.27 5.92 -3.48
CA SER A 91 29.97 6.28 -4.04
C SER A 91 29.43 5.14 -4.90
N PHE A 92 28.16 4.82 -4.71
CA PHE A 92 27.41 3.87 -5.53
C PHE A 92 26.67 4.66 -6.60
N CYS A 93 27.01 4.42 -7.85
CA CYS A 93 26.47 5.14 -8.99
C CYS A 93 25.64 4.23 -9.88
N VAL A 94 24.59 4.80 -10.45
CA VAL A 94 23.76 4.21 -11.49
C VAL A 94 23.82 5.10 -12.71
N GLU A 95 23.95 4.47 -13.87
CA GLU A 95 24.02 5.14 -15.16
C GLU A 95 23.01 4.56 -16.13
N LEU A 96 22.20 5.42 -16.77
CA LEU A 96 21.21 5.04 -17.77
C LEU A 96 21.63 5.55 -19.15
N ASN A 97 21.75 4.65 -20.13
CA ASN A 97 22.15 4.93 -21.51
C ASN A 97 23.48 5.71 -21.66
N GLY A 98 24.32 5.76 -20.63
CA GLY A 98 25.49 6.65 -20.59
C GLY A 98 25.17 8.15 -20.47
N LEU A 99 23.90 8.52 -20.36
CA LEU A 99 23.45 9.92 -20.36
C LEU A 99 23.04 10.40 -18.97
N TRP A 100 22.33 9.56 -18.23
CA TRP A 100 21.81 9.91 -16.92
C TRP A 100 22.66 9.25 -15.85
N LYS A 101 23.13 10.02 -14.87
CA LYS A 101 23.94 9.50 -13.77
C LYS A 101 23.41 10.01 -12.44
N LYS A 102 23.24 9.10 -11.48
CA LYS A 102 22.98 9.42 -10.07
C LYS A 102 23.86 8.57 -9.19
N CYS A 103 24.35 9.16 -8.09
CA CYS A 103 25.17 8.45 -7.12
C CYS A 103 24.65 8.68 -5.71
N LYS A 104 24.88 7.70 -4.83
CA LYS A 104 24.64 7.81 -3.40
C LYS A 104 25.86 7.32 -2.61
N ALA A 105 26.03 7.85 -1.40
CA ALA A 105 26.92 7.26 -0.43
C ALA A 105 26.36 5.91 0.08
N PRO A 106 27.20 4.99 0.59
CA PRO A 106 26.73 3.85 1.36
C PRO A 106 25.81 4.30 2.52
N GLY A 107 24.75 3.53 2.79
CA GLY A 107 23.71 3.93 3.75
C GLY A 107 22.79 5.08 3.30
N GLY A 108 23.07 5.71 2.15
CA GLY A 108 22.29 6.82 1.61
C GLY A 108 20.92 6.40 1.07
N PRO A 109 20.02 7.38 0.84
CA PRO A 109 18.68 7.14 0.33
C PRO A 109 18.72 6.43 -1.05
N PRO A 110 17.65 5.74 -1.45
CA PRO A 110 17.60 5.05 -2.73
C PRO A 110 17.88 5.96 -3.94
N ILE A 111 18.46 5.39 -5.00
CA ILE A 111 18.65 6.12 -6.26
C ILE A 111 17.33 6.06 -7.02
N ILE A 112 16.65 7.21 -7.10
CA ILE A 112 15.35 7.34 -7.76
C ILE A 112 15.46 8.30 -8.95
N PHE A 113 14.99 7.88 -10.12
CA PHE A 113 14.78 8.72 -11.29
C PHE A 113 13.32 9.15 -11.33
N GLN A 114 13.09 10.44 -11.05
CA GLN A 114 11.75 11.04 -10.98
C GLN A 114 11.21 11.41 -12.36
N LEU A 115 12.10 11.79 -13.28
CA LEU A 115 11.77 12.28 -14.61
C LEU A 115 12.70 11.60 -15.61
N LEU A 116 12.10 10.84 -16.53
CA LEU A 116 12.74 10.24 -17.70
C LEU A 116 11.73 10.27 -18.86
N PRO A 117 12.16 10.56 -20.10
CA PRO A 117 11.30 10.34 -21.26
C PRO A 117 10.83 8.88 -21.36
N GLU A 118 9.66 8.65 -21.96
CA GLU A 118 9.25 7.31 -22.35
C GLU A 118 10.26 6.68 -23.32
N GLY A 119 10.45 5.37 -23.22
CA GLY A 119 11.34 4.63 -24.10
C GLY A 119 12.20 3.58 -23.39
N ASN A 120 13.19 3.08 -24.11
CA ASN A 120 14.06 2.00 -23.65
C ASN A 120 15.36 2.54 -23.05
N TYR A 121 15.76 1.94 -21.94
CA TYR A 121 16.95 2.29 -21.18
C TYR A 121 17.79 1.06 -20.90
N THR A 122 19.10 1.21 -20.98
CA THR A 122 20.09 0.28 -20.46
C THR A 122 20.66 0.88 -19.18
N THR A 123 20.66 0.13 -18.08
CA THR A 123 21.21 0.56 -16.80
C THR A 123 22.36 -0.30 -16.35
N VAL A 124 23.37 0.34 -15.78
CA VAL A 124 24.49 -0.30 -15.08
C VAL A 124 24.71 0.38 -13.75
N ALA A 125 25.05 -0.39 -12.72
CA ALA A 125 25.51 0.14 -11.45
C ALA A 125 27.01 -0.11 -11.26
N TYR A 126 27.67 0.79 -10.55
CA TYR A 126 29.09 0.69 -10.25
C TYR A 126 29.46 1.39 -8.95
N ILE A 127 30.58 0.99 -8.36
CA ILE A 127 31.17 1.64 -7.20
C ILE A 127 32.29 2.57 -7.67
N THR A 128 32.46 3.72 -7.04
CA THR A 128 33.55 4.65 -7.36
C THR A 128 34.19 5.21 -6.11
N ASP A 129 35.44 5.67 -6.24
CA ASP A 129 36.10 6.42 -5.18
C ASP A 129 35.41 7.77 -4.95
N LYS A 130 35.79 8.45 -3.86
CA LYS A 130 35.26 9.77 -3.52
C LYS A 130 35.41 10.81 -4.63
N SER A 131 36.44 10.67 -5.46
CA SER A 131 36.70 11.60 -6.57
C SER A 131 35.88 11.30 -7.82
N GLY A 132 35.20 10.14 -7.88
CA GLY A 132 34.42 9.71 -9.03
C GLY A 132 35.28 9.29 -10.23
N LYS A 133 36.60 9.16 -10.06
CA LYS A 133 37.58 8.92 -11.13
C LYS A 133 37.86 7.45 -11.33
N ALA A 134 37.90 6.67 -10.26
CA ALA A 134 38.17 5.24 -10.31
C ALA A 134 36.85 4.48 -10.20
N ARG A 135 36.55 3.62 -11.18
CA ARG A 135 35.38 2.74 -11.19
C ARG A 135 35.80 1.35 -10.73
N TYR A 136 35.19 0.90 -9.64
CA TYR A 136 35.32 -0.43 -9.07
C TYR A 136 34.00 -1.17 -9.26
N HIS A 137 34.04 -2.48 -9.47
CA HIS A 137 32.87 -3.37 -9.52
C HIS A 137 31.70 -2.85 -10.34
N THR A 138 31.58 -3.32 -11.56
CA THR A 138 30.46 -2.97 -12.44
C THR A 138 29.50 -4.14 -12.54
N THR A 139 28.20 -3.87 -12.35
CA THR A 139 27.18 -4.89 -12.58
C THR A 139 27.05 -5.21 -14.06
N GLU A 140 26.47 -6.35 -14.37
CA GLU A 140 25.93 -6.59 -15.71
C GLU A 140 24.89 -5.50 -16.04
N GLY A 141 24.82 -5.14 -17.33
CA GLY A 141 23.85 -4.19 -17.82
C GLY A 141 22.50 -4.85 -18.05
N VAL A 142 21.43 -4.17 -17.65
CA VAL A 142 20.05 -4.65 -17.87
C VAL A 142 19.26 -3.60 -18.64
N THR A 143 18.30 -4.07 -19.43
CA THR A 143 17.43 -3.23 -20.25
C THR A 143 16.05 -3.13 -19.65
N PHE A 144 15.40 -1.97 -19.75
CA PHE A 144 14.02 -1.77 -19.30
C PHE A 144 13.32 -0.69 -20.10
N THR A 145 11.99 -0.70 -20.09
CA THR A 145 11.13 0.26 -20.78
C THR A 145 10.39 1.13 -19.78
N VAL A 146 10.39 2.44 -20.02
CA VAL A 146 9.57 3.41 -19.29
C VAL A 146 8.32 3.73 -20.12
N LEU A 147 7.15 3.53 -19.52
CA LEU A 147 5.86 3.93 -20.07
C LEU A 147 5.27 5.08 -19.24
N ASP A 148 4.38 5.85 -19.84
CA ASP A 148 3.51 6.76 -19.09
C ASP A 148 2.56 5.97 -18.17
N SER A 149 2.07 6.63 -17.13
CA SER A 149 1.23 6.01 -16.10
C SER A 149 -0.06 5.42 -16.67
N SER A 150 -0.66 6.02 -17.71
CA SER A 150 -1.90 5.53 -18.30
C SER A 150 -1.67 4.25 -19.08
N ALA A 151 -0.67 4.23 -19.98
CA ALA A 151 -0.33 3.03 -20.76
C ALA A 151 0.15 1.88 -19.85
N PHE A 152 0.93 2.19 -18.81
CA PHE A 152 1.37 1.22 -17.82
C PHE A 152 0.18 0.58 -17.08
N ASN A 153 -0.70 1.41 -16.52
CA ASN A 153 -1.85 0.94 -15.75
C ASN A 153 -2.85 0.18 -16.62
N GLN A 154 -3.07 0.60 -17.88
CA GLN A 154 -3.91 -0.15 -18.81
C GLN A 154 -3.32 -1.53 -19.08
N ARG A 155 -2.06 -1.61 -19.49
CA ARG A 155 -1.40 -2.87 -19.85
C ARG A 155 -1.41 -3.87 -18.69
N PHE A 156 -0.97 -3.44 -17.51
CA PHE A 156 -0.89 -4.34 -16.36
C PHE A 156 -2.24 -4.56 -15.68
N GLY A 157 -3.17 -3.62 -15.78
CA GLY A 157 -4.56 -3.77 -15.35
C GLY A 157 -5.30 -4.86 -16.15
N GLU A 158 -5.16 -4.87 -17.48
CA GLU A 158 -5.72 -5.93 -18.34
C GLU A 158 -5.11 -7.31 -18.01
N LEU A 159 -3.81 -7.37 -17.77
CA LEU A 159 -3.13 -8.60 -17.37
C LEU A 159 -3.62 -9.11 -15.99
N ALA A 160 -3.76 -8.20 -15.02
CA ALA A 160 -4.29 -8.53 -13.70
C ALA A 160 -5.74 -9.02 -13.76
N GLU A 161 -6.60 -8.37 -14.55
CA GLU A 161 -8.00 -8.75 -14.71
C GLU A 161 -8.17 -10.10 -15.42
N ARG A 162 -7.31 -10.39 -16.40
CA ARG A 162 -7.24 -11.70 -17.04
C ARG A 162 -6.87 -12.78 -16.01
N SER A 163 -5.80 -12.57 -15.26
CA SER A 163 -5.36 -13.50 -14.21
C SER A 163 -6.42 -13.71 -13.14
N ARG A 164 -7.12 -12.66 -12.70
CA ARG A 164 -8.24 -12.75 -11.75
C ARG A 164 -9.35 -13.66 -12.29
N THR A 165 -9.71 -13.49 -13.56
CA THR A 165 -10.78 -14.26 -14.21
C THR A 165 -10.40 -15.72 -14.40
N GLU A 166 -9.20 -16.00 -14.88
CA GLU A 166 -8.67 -17.37 -15.04
C GLU A 166 -8.61 -18.13 -13.70
N GLN A 167 -8.29 -17.41 -12.62
CA GLN A 167 -8.26 -17.97 -11.27
C GLN A 167 -9.62 -17.93 -10.54
N HIS A 168 -10.68 -17.46 -11.22
CA HIS A 168 -12.05 -17.42 -10.69
C HIS A 168 -12.20 -16.61 -9.39
N PHE A 169 -11.38 -15.58 -9.17
CA PHE A 169 -11.50 -14.72 -7.99
C PHE A 169 -12.61 -13.67 -8.16
N PRO A 170 -13.30 -13.24 -7.09
CA PRO A 170 -14.29 -12.17 -7.17
C PRO A 170 -13.67 -10.85 -7.62
N LYS A 171 -14.48 -9.97 -8.22
CA LYS A 171 -14.03 -8.59 -8.49
C LYS A 171 -13.85 -7.86 -7.17
N ASP A 172 -12.73 -7.14 -7.07
CA ASP A 172 -12.54 -6.25 -5.94
C ASP A 172 -13.51 -5.06 -6.05
N ILE A 173 -14.23 -4.79 -4.96
CA ILE A 173 -15.16 -3.67 -4.85
C ILE A 173 -14.73 -2.75 -3.71
N HIS A 174 -15.11 -1.48 -3.79
CA HIS A 174 -14.85 -0.51 -2.73
C HIS A 174 -15.96 -0.54 -1.66
N LEU A 175 -15.66 0.05 -0.50
CA LEU A 175 -16.52 0.02 0.69
C LEU A 175 -17.97 0.47 0.43
N LEU A 176 -18.18 1.57 -0.30
CA LEU A 176 -19.54 2.08 -0.56
C LEU A 176 -20.34 1.13 -1.45
N GLN A 177 -19.74 0.62 -2.52
CA GLN A 177 -20.40 -0.35 -3.40
C GLN A 177 -20.75 -1.65 -2.65
N TRP A 178 -19.86 -2.13 -1.78
CA TRP A 178 -20.18 -3.27 -0.92
C TRP A 178 -21.39 -2.98 -0.02
N ALA A 179 -21.39 -1.84 0.67
CA ALA A 179 -22.48 -1.47 1.58
C ALA A 179 -23.84 -1.32 0.86
N GLU A 180 -23.84 -0.82 -0.39
CA GLU A 180 -25.03 -0.72 -1.25
C GLU A 180 -25.56 -2.10 -1.67
N GLN A 181 -24.67 -3.03 -2.03
CA GLN A 181 -25.06 -4.41 -2.40
C GLN A 181 -25.68 -5.14 -1.21
N GLU A 182 -25.08 -5.03 -0.03
CA GLU A 182 -25.63 -5.63 1.19
C GLU A 182 -26.98 -5.01 1.60
N GLN A 183 -27.25 -3.75 1.26
CA GLN A 183 -28.57 -3.14 1.51
C GLN A 183 -29.65 -3.72 0.59
N GLN A 184 -29.30 -4.08 -0.65
CA GLN A 184 -30.24 -4.71 -1.58
C GLN A 184 -30.62 -6.12 -1.10
N VAL A 185 -29.66 -6.91 -0.62
CA VAL A 185 -29.92 -8.23 -0.02
C VAL A 185 -30.84 -8.13 1.21
N GLU A 186 -30.59 -7.18 2.11
CA GLU A 186 -31.45 -6.95 3.28
C GLU A 186 -32.88 -6.48 2.91
N ILE A 187 -33.08 -5.87 1.74
CA ILE A 187 -34.41 -5.46 1.26
C ILE A 187 -35.13 -6.64 0.61
N GLU A 188 -34.41 -7.49 -0.12
CA GLU A 188 -34.96 -8.72 -0.72
C GLU A 188 -35.36 -9.75 0.36
N ASP A 189 -34.54 -9.92 1.41
CA ASP A 189 -34.85 -10.81 2.54
C ASP A 189 -35.99 -10.29 3.44
N LYS A 190 -36.37 -9.00 3.32
CA LYS A 190 -37.52 -8.42 4.04
C LYS A 190 -38.87 -8.65 3.34
N VAL A 191 -38.91 -9.45 2.27
CA VAL A 191 -40.15 -9.86 1.59
C VAL A 191 -40.72 -11.18 2.16
N ASP A 192 -40.01 -11.87 3.07
CA ASP A 192 -40.56 -13.03 3.79
C ASP A 192 -40.32 -12.87 5.31
N ASP A 193 -41.41 -12.70 6.05
CA ASP A 193 -41.40 -12.29 7.45
C ASP A 193 -41.11 -13.46 8.41
N ASN A 194 -40.38 -13.13 9.48
CA ASN A 194 -40.13 -13.89 10.73
C ASN A 194 -38.95 -14.87 10.77
N ILE A 195 -37.75 -14.36 11.07
CA ILE A 195 -36.75 -15.13 11.83
C ILE A 195 -36.22 -14.30 13.01
N VAL A 196 -36.56 -14.77 14.21
CA VAL A 196 -35.98 -14.34 15.48
C VAL A 196 -34.50 -14.71 15.48
N LEU A 197 -33.62 -13.71 15.59
CA LEU A 197 -32.18 -13.90 15.73
C LEU A 197 -31.88 -14.72 17.00
N PRO A 198 -31.16 -15.87 16.91
CA PRO A 198 -30.64 -16.50 18.09
C PRO A 198 -29.52 -15.63 18.66
N ARG A 199 -29.69 -15.18 19.91
CA ARG A 199 -28.59 -14.77 20.77
C ARG A 199 -27.61 -15.94 20.85
N SER A 200 -26.49 -15.88 20.12
CA SER A 200 -25.40 -16.82 20.34
C SER A 200 -24.81 -16.53 21.73
N ARG A 201 -25.05 -17.47 22.64
CA ARG A 201 -24.30 -17.58 23.88
C ARG A 201 -22.83 -17.73 23.49
N GLY A 202 -21.99 -16.84 24.01
CA GLY A 202 -20.55 -16.91 23.81
C GLY A 202 -20.05 -18.30 24.17
N SER A 203 -19.43 -18.98 23.21
CA SER A 203 -18.55 -20.09 23.54
C SER A 203 -17.39 -19.49 24.30
N GLN A 204 -17.04 -20.09 25.44
CA GLN A 204 -15.83 -19.78 26.17
C GLN A 204 -14.64 -19.94 25.22
N SER A 205 -14.17 -18.83 24.64
CA SER A 205 -12.98 -18.84 23.80
C SER A 205 -11.81 -19.07 24.73
N SER A 206 -11.06 -20.14 24.50
CA SER A 206 -9.67 -20.20 24.92
C SER A 206 -8.99 -18.87 24.56
N SER A 207 -8.24 -18.29 25.49
CA SER A 207 -7.47 -17.08 25.19
C SER A 207 -6.50 -17.38 24.03
N PRO A 208 -6.43 -16.52 23.00
CA PRO A 208 -5.58 -16.78 21.85
C PRO A 208 -4.11 -16.80 22.26
N MET A 209 -3.33 -17.72 21.70
CA MET A 209 -1.88 -17.77 21.82
C MET A 209 -1.21 -16.68 20.97
N LEU A 210 -1.78 -16.39 19.81
CA LEU A 210 -1.32 -15.36 18.87
C LEU A 210 -2.45 -14.38 18.55
N VAL A 211 -2.17 -13.08 18.64
CA VAL A 211 -3.08 -12.03 18.17
C VAL A 211 -2.42 -11.27 17.02
N VAL A 212 -3.09 -11.20 15.87
CA VAL A 212 -2.61 -10.50 14.68
C VAL A 212 -3.40 -9.20 14.53
N GLY A 213 -2.70 -8.07 14.56
CA GLY A 213 -3.23 -6.74 14.26
C GLY A 213 -2.82 -6.30 12.85
N VAL A 214 -3.78 -6.22 11.94
CA VAL A 214 -3.57 -5.82 10.54
C VAL A 214 -3.84 -4.32 10.39
N LYS A 215 -2.79 -3.52 10.25
CA LYS A 215 -2.87 -2.08 9.96
C LYS A 215 -3.54 -1.89 8.60
N THR A 216 -4.59 -1.07 8.57
CA THR A 216 -5.35 -0.81 7.36
C THR A 216 -5.86 0.62 7.33
N ALA A 217 -6.01 1.17 6.13
CA ALA A 217 -6.77 2.39 5.91
C ALA A 217 -8.26 2.05 5.81
N VAL A 218 -9.06 2.57 6.75
CA VAL A 218 -10.47 2.18 6.93
C VAL A 218 -11.27 2.41 5.65
N VAL A 219 -11.04 3.53 4.99
CA VAL A 219 -11.87 3.95 3.86
C VAL A 219 -11.41 3.35 2.54
N THR A 220 -10.10 3.34 2.26
CA THR A 220 -9.57 2.99 0.93
C THR A 220 -9.23 1.53 0.76
N ASN A 221 -8.95 0.79 1.84
CA ASN A 221 -8.37 -0.56 1.76
C ASN A 221 -9.38 -1.68 2.06
N PHE A 222 -10.68 -1.43 1.86
CA PHE A 222 -11.71 -2.45 2.05
C PHE A 222 -11.47 -3.73 1.23
N SER A 223 -11.06 -3.61 -0.03
CA SER A 223 -10.78 -4.77 -0.89
C SER A 223 -9.62 -5.64 -0.38
N ARG A 224 -8.61 -5.02 0.24
CA ARG A 224 -7.51 -5.73 0.90
C ARG A 224 -7.98 -6.49 2.13
N ARG A 225 -8.79 -5.83 2.98
CA ARG A 225 -9.42 -6.51 4.13
C ARG A 225 -10.25 -7.70 3.67
N GLN A 226 -11.04 -7.55 2.60
CA GLN A 226 -11.80 -8.65 2.04
C GLN A 226 -10.89 -9.78 1.53
N ALA A 227 -9.82 -9.47 0.81
CA ALA A 227 -8.86 -10.47 0.36
C ALA A 227 -8.25 -11.26 1.52
N ILE A 228 -7.92 -10.60 2.63
CA ILE A 228 -7.40 -11.23 3.84
C ILE A 228 -8.46 -12.13 4.50
N ARG A 229 -9.71 -11.65 4.65
CA ARG A 229 -10.85 -12.43 5.18
C ARG A 229 -11.16 -13.66 4.32
N ASP A 230 -11.08 -13.53 3.01
CA ASP A 230 -11.33 -14.61 2.06
C ASP A 230 -10.21 -15.68 2.07
N THR A 231 -9.03 -15.36 2.63
CA THR A 231 -7.82 -16.18 2.52
C THR A 231 -7.26 -16.57 3.88
N TRP A 232 -6.10 -16.02 4.27
CA TRP A 232 -5.36 -16.47 5.44
C TRP A 232 -5.98 -16.06 6.78
N ALA A 233 -6.94 -15.13 6.79
CA ALA A 233 -7.71 -14.78 7.99
C ALA A 233 -9.14 -15.34 7.98
N ASN A 234 -9.44 -16.32 7.12
CA ASN A 234 -10.76 -16.92 7.04
C ASN A 234 -11.11 -17.64 8.36
N PRO A 235 -12.19 -17.25 9.07
CA PRO A 235 -12.56 -17.84 10.36
C PRO A 235 -12.78 -19.35 10.33
N ALA A 236 -13.12 -19.92 9.16
CA ALA A 236 -13.36 -21.36 9.00
C ALA A 236 -12.06 -22.19 8.99
N THR A 237 -10.93 -21.58 8.64
CA THR A 237 -9.63 -22.27 8.53
C THR A 237 -8.59 -21.74 9.52
N LEU A 238 -8.87 -20.61 10.17
CA LEU A 238 -7.99 -19.99 11.16
C LEU A 238 -7.80 -20.93 12.38
N PRO A 239 -6.56 -21.12 12.89
CA PRO A 239 -6.34 -21.91 14.09
C PRO A 239 -7.10 -21.32 15.30
N HIS A 240 -7.68 -22.19 16.13
CA HIS A 240 -8.56 -21.81 17.25
C HIS A 240 -7.93 -20.89 18.32
N ASP A 241 -6.60 -20.91 18.44
CA ASP A 241 -5.80 -20.08 19.36
C ASP A 241 -5.16 -18.87 18.65
N VAL A 242 -5.67 -18.50 17.48
CA VAL A 242 -5.24 -17.32 16.73
C VAL A 242 -6.41 -16.35 16.58
N LYS A 243 -6.18 -15.07 16.85
CA LYS A 243 -7.16 -14.00 16.65
C LYS A 243 -6.62 -12.98 15.66
N VAL A 244 -7.38 -12.65 14.62
CA VAL A 244 -7.03 -11.58 13.65
C VAL A 244 -7.98 -10.40 13.86
N LEU A 245 -7.43 -9.19 13.88
CA LEU A 245 -8.16 -7.92 14.02
C LEU A 245 -7.58 -6.89 13.05
N PHE A 246 -8.45 -6.10 12.40
CA PHE A 246 -8.07 -4.99 11.54
C PHE A 246 -7.97 -3.70 12.36
N LEU A 247 -6.86 -2.97 12.22
CA LEU A 247 -6.53 -1.77 12.97
C LEU A 247 -6.81 -0.54 12.11
N GLY A 248 -8.03 -0.02 12.25
CA GLY A 248 -8.54 1.10 11.50
C GLY A 248 -8.18 2.47 12.08
N CYS A 249 -8.29 2.66 13.40
CA CYS A 249 -8.41 3.98 14.05
C CYS A 249 -9.67 4.74 13.60
N GLU A 250 -9.90 5.95 14.13
CA GLU A 250 -10.95 6.85 13.66
C GLU A 250 -10.69 7.27 12.20
N PRO A 251 -11.66 7.09 11.28
CA PRO A 251 -11.44 7.37 9.86
C PRO A 251 -11.20 8.87 9.61
N ASN A 252 -10.15 9.20 8.88
CA ASN A 252 -9.94 10.57 8.41
C ASN A 252 -10.84 10.87 7.20
N LEU A 253 -11.85 11.70 7.41
CA LEU A 253 -12.83 12.07 6.37
C LEU A 253 -12.61 13.46 5.76
N THR A 254 -11.45 14.08 5.99
CA THR A 254 -11.15 15.43 5.49
C THR A 254 -11.20 15.55 3.97
N GLU A 255 -10.95 14.46 3.25
CA GLU A 255 -11.01 14.43 1.78
C GLU A 255 -12.43 14.50 1.22
N PHE A 256 -13.45 14.05 1.96
CA PHE A 256 -14.84 14.12 1.54
C PHE A 256 -15.36 15.52 1.79
N LYS A 257 -15.60 16.30 0.73
CA LYS A 257 -16.02 17.71 0.87
C LYS A 257 -17.49 17.87 1.26
N ASN A 258 -18.35 16.96 0.82
CA ASN A 258 -19.79 17.05 1.06
C ASN A 258 -20.21 16.17 2.25
N GLU A 259 -21.24 16.60 2.97
CA GLU A 259 -21.73 15.91 4.17
C GLU A 259 -22.51 14.63 3.85
N ARG A 260 -23.03 14.49 2.63
CA ARG A 260 -23.75 13.30 2.20
C ARG A 260 -22.81 12.10 2.07
N ASP A 261 -21.67 12.28 1.41
CA ASP A 261 -20.66 11.25 1.17
C ASP A 261 -19.94 10.89 2.46
N ARG A 262 -19.65 11.87 3.34
CA ARG A 262 -19.17 11.57 4.70
C ARG A 262 -20.12 10.63 5.43
N ARG A 263 -21.42 10.94 5.45
CA ARG A 263 -22.43 10.08 6.07
C ARG A 263 -22.51 8.69 5.43
N ARG A 264 -22.45 8.59 4.09
CA ARG A 264 -22.44 7.30 3.39
C ARG A 264 -21.23 6.45 3.77
N VAL A 265 -20.03 7.06 3.82
CA VAL A 265 -18.81 6.38 4.23
C VAL A 265 -18.91 5.91 5.68
N LEU A 266 -19.33 6.78 6.60
CA LEU A 266 -19.54 6.41 8.01
C LEU A 266 -20.53 5.26 8.17
N GLN A 267 -21.67 5.31 7.46
CA GLN A 267 -22.66 4.22 7.48
C GLN A 267 -22.07 2.91 6.95
N ALA A 268 -21.28 2.96 5.87
CA ALA A 268 -20.63 1.77 5.32
C ALA A 268 -19.59 1.19 6.29
N ILE A 269 -18.80 2.02 6.97
CA ILE A 269 -17.86 1.60 8.02
C ILE A 269 -18.61 0.94 9.18
N THR A 270 -19.69 1.57 9.67
CA THR A 270 -20.52 1.00 10.73
C THR A 270 -21.10 -0.34 10.33
N LYS A 271 -21.53 -0.49 9.06
CA LYS A 271 -22.03 -1.75 8.53
C LYS A 271 -20.94 -2.83 8.48
N GLU A 272 -19.73 -2.48 8.00
CA GLU A 272 -18.59 -3.41 8.00
C GLU A 272 -18.24 -3.88 9.41
N ARG A 273 -18.14 -2.94 10.37
CA ARG A 273 -17.87 -3.24 11.78
C ARG A 273 -18.91 -4.19 12.36
N ALA A 274 -20.19 -3.93 12.10
CA ALA A 274 -21.29 -4.76 12.59
C ALA A 274 -21.30 -6.17 11.97
N GLY A 275 -21.03 -6.27 10.67
CA GLY A 275 -21.04 -7.51 9.91
C GLY A 275 -19.87 -8.44 10.27
N TYR A 276 -18.64 -7.91 10.30
CA TYR A 276 -17.44 -8.74 10.47
C TYR A 276 -16.92 -8.79 11.90
N ARG A 277 -17.18 -7.76 12.73
CA ARG A 277 -16.76 -7.67 14.14
C ARG A 277 -15.27 -7.89 14.37
N ASP A 278 -14.46 -7.53 13.37
CA ASP A 278 -13.01 -7.67 13.36
C ASP A 278 -12.28 -6.33 13.14
N LEU A 279 -13.00 -5.27 12.78
CA LEU A 279 -12.45 -3.94 12.50
C LEU A 279 -12.53 -3.04 13.73
N LEU A 280 -11.37 -2.68 14.28
CA LEU A 280 -11.21 -1.73 15.38
C LEU A 280 -11.04 -0.31 14.82
N THR A 281 -11.82 0.65 15.34
CA THR A 281 -11.73 2.07 14.97
C THR A 281 -11.65 2.90 16.24
N GLU A 282 -12.79 3.19 16.87
CA GLU A 282 -12.90 4.03 18.07
C GLU A 282 -12.17 3.41 19.26
N GLU A 283 -12.03 2.07 19.29
CA GLU A 283 -11.34 1.34 20.35
C GLU A 283 -9.84 1.64 20.47
N LEU A 284 -9.21 2.20 19.42
CA LEU A 284 -7.77 2.46 19.39
C LEU A 284 -7.41 3.91 19.76
N GLU A 285 -8.38 4.80 19.94
CA GLU A 285 -8.17 6.21 20.33
C GLU A 285 -7.11 6.94 19.49
N CYS A 286 -7.09 6.70 18.18
CA CYS A 286 -6.15 7.27 17.23
C CYS A 286 -6.87 7.74 15.97
N THR A 287 -6.21 8.54 15.14
CA THR A 287 -6.72 8.95 13.82
C THR A 287 -6.02 8.17 12.71
N ASP A 288 -6.79 7.68 11.74
CA ASP A 288 -6.30 6.94 10.60
C ASP A 288 -5.54 7.84 9.63
N THR A 289 -4.24 7.97 9.85
CA THR A 289 -3.30 8.71 9.00
C THR A 289 -1.95 8.01 9.00
N TYR A 290 -1.15 8.24 7.95
CA TYR A 290 0.21 7.71 7.90
C TYR A 290 1.06 8.18 9.09
N ARG A 291 0.97 9.46 9.47
CA ARG A 291 1.69 10.00 10.63
C ARG A 291 1.19 9.46 11.97
N GLY A 292 -0.01 8.88 12.01
CA GLY A 292 -0.59 8.22 13.17
C GLY A 292 -0.26 6.72 13.30
N LEU A 293 0.51 6.12 12.39
CA LEU A 293 0.79 4.68 12.42
C LEU A 293 1.46 4.21 13.72
N ALA A 294 2.45 4.94 14.22
CA ALA A 294 3.11 4.58 15.47
C ALA A 294 2.14 4.60 16.67
N ASP A 295 1.20 5.55 16.68
CA ASP A 295 0.15 5.62 17.70
C ASP A 295 -0.85 4.47 17.53
N LYS A 296 -1.27 4.15 16.29
CA LYS A 296 -2.08 2.97 15.96
C LYS A 296 -1.46 1.67 16.50
N VAL A 297 -0.16 1.47 16.31
CA VAL A 297 0.56 0.28 16.80
C VAL A 297 0.58 0.21 18.32
N LYS A 298 1.00 1.27 19.02
CA LYS A 298 1.06 1.23 20.50
C LYS A 298 -0.34 1.18 21.14
N SER A 299 -1.36 1.78 20.52
CA SER A 299 -2.76 1.67 20.97
C SER A 299 -3.25 0.23 20.87
N PHE A 300 -2.98 -0.45 19.76
CA PHE A 300 -3.33 -1.85 19.64
C PHE A 300 -2.57 -2.72 20.64
N MET A 301 -1.28 -2.48 20.86
CA MET A 301 -0.51 -3.20 21.88
C MET A 301 -1.08 -2.95 23.30
N HIS A 302 -1.55 -1.74 23.59
CA HIS A 302 -2.20 -1.41 24.84
C HIS A 302 -3.51 -2.20 25.02
N LEU A 303 -4.39 -2.14 24.01
CA LEU A 303 -5.64 -2.90 23.98
C LEU A 303 -5.40 -4.41 24.11
N ALA A 304 -4.47 -4.96 23.32
CA ALA A 304 -4.22 -6.39 23.29
C ALA A 304 -3.62 -6.90 24.61
N ALA A 305 -2.83 -6.10 25.32
CA ALA A 305 -2.34 -6.44 26.65
C ALA A 305 -3.47 -6.52 27.69
N ALA A 306 -4.54 -5.73 27.53
CA ALA A 306 -5.71 -5.75 28.40
C ALA A 306 -6.69 -6.88 28.04
N GLU A 307 -7.02 -7.03 26.76
CA GLU A 307 -8.06 -7.95 26.26
C GLU A 307 -7.54 -9.40 26.10
N PHE A 308 -6.25 -9.58 25.82
CA PHE A 308 -5.64 -10.89 25.59
C PHE A 308 -4.44 -11.13 26.53
N PRO A 309 -4.63 -11.09 27.87
CA PRO A 309 -3.53 -11.12 28.83
C PRO A 309 -2.71 -12.43 28.80
N HIS A 310 -3.31 -13.51 28.28
CA HIS A 310 -2.71 -14.83 28.14
C HIS A 310 -2.13 -15.12 26.75
N ALA A 311 -2.20 -14.16 25.82
CA ALA A 311 -1.47 -14.28 24.57
C ALA A 311 0.03 -14.44 24.86
N ARG A 312 0.73 -15.10 23.95
CA ARG A 312 2.19 -15.26 23.99
C ARG A 312 2.87 -14.33 23.00
N PHE A 313 2.20 -14.07 21.87
CA PHE A 313 2.74 -13.26 20.79
C PHE A 313 1.68 -12.32 20.21
N ILE A 314 2.16 -11.19 19.71
CA ILE A 314 1.42 -10.34 18.78
C ILE A 314 2.17 -10.31 17.45
N THR A 315 1.41 -10.34 16.36
CA THR A 315 1.92 -9.97 15.03
C THR A 315 1.29 -8.66 14.61
N ILE A 316 2.12 -7.70 14.20
CA ILE A 316 1.67 -6.49 13.49
C ILE A 316 1.89 -6.74 12.00
N ALA A 317 0.83 -6.58 11.22
CA ALA A 317 0.82 -6.82 9.79
C ALA A 317 0.36 -5.57 9.03
N ASP A 318 0.87 -5.34 7.82
CA ASP A 318 0.22 -4.45 6.85
C ASP A 318 -0.94 -5.20 6.16
N ASP A 319 -1.91 -4.47 5.59
CA ASP A 319 -3.03 -5.08 4.84
C ASP A 319 -2.66 -5.52 3.41
N ASP A 320 -1.41 -5.38 3.00
CA ASP A 320 -0.85 -5.84 1.73
C ASP A 320 0.11 -7.02 1.90
N ILE A 321 -0.20 -7.94 2.82
CA ILE A 321 0.59 -9.16 3.01
C ILE A 321 -0.23 -10.44 2.79
N TYR A 322 0.49 -11.50 2.42
CA TYR A 322 0.05 -12.87 2.64
C TYR A 322 0.84 -13.47 3.79
N LEU A 323 0.17 -14.21 4.67
CA LEU A 323 0.78 -14.86 5.83
C LEU A 323 0.35 -16.33 5.89
N LYS A 324 1.31 -17.27 5.90
CA LYS A 324 1.08 -18.68 6.25
C LYS A 324 0.83 -18.77 7.76
N ILE A 325 -0.34 -18.29 8.20
CA ILE A 325 -0.65 -18.06 9.61
C ILE A 325 -0.68 -19.35 10.44
N ASP A 326 -1.05 -20.46 9.82
CA ASP A 326 -1.00 -21.81 10.36
C ASP A 326 0.43 -22.23 10.67
N GLN A 327 1.34 -22.08 9.71
CA GLN A 327 2.76 -22.38 9.86
C GLN A 327 3.44 -21.45 10.88
N LEU A 328 3.12 -20.15 10.85
CA LEU A 328 3.61 -19.20 11.85
C LEU A 328 3.15 -19.59 13.26
N ALA A 329 1.85 -19.89 13.44
CA ALA A 329 1.31 -20.28 14.72
C ALA A 329 1.95 -21.59 15.22
N GLU A 330 2.16 -22.58 14.35
CA GLU A 330 2.85 -23.81 14.71
C GLU A 330 4.29 -23.56 15.20
N ASN A 331 5.04 -22.72 14.48
CA ASN A 331 6.40 -22.34 14.86
C ASN A 331 6.42 -21.60 16.21
N LEU A 332 5.47 -20.70 16.44
CA LEU A 332 5.36 -19.95 17.68
C LEU A 332 4.93 -20.80 18.88
N ARG A 333 4.13 -21.86 18.68
CA ARG A 333 3.82 -22.81 19.75
C ARG A 333 5.08 -23.54 20.25
N LYS A 334 5.97 -23.90 19.33
CA LYS A 334 7.22 -24.62 19.61
C LYS A 334 8.30 -23.76 20.26
N THR A 335 8.24 -22.43 20.11
CA THR A 335 9.24 -21.57 20.76
C THR A 335 9.04 -21.51 22.27
N THR A 336 10.14 -21.43 23.03
CA THR A 336 10.13 -21.21 24.48
C THR A 336 10.78 -19.88 24.87
N ARG A 337 11.21 -19.08 23.88
CA ARG A 337 11.93 -17.82 24.09
C ARG A 337 10.94 -16.71 24.52
N PRO A 338 11.13 -16.08 25.70
CA PRO A 338 10.20 -15.06 26.19
C PRO A 338 10.44 -13.66 25.60
N TRP A 339 11.62 -13.39 25.01
CA TRP A 339 11.96 -12.07 24.48
C TRP A 339 12.23 -12.19 22.98
N LEU A 340 11.18 -12.05 22.18
CA LEU A 340 11.26 -12.16 20.72
C LEU A 340 10.73 -10.90 20.04
N TYR A 341 11.52 -10.39 19.09
CA TYR A 341 11.18 -9.32 18.17
C TYR A 341 11.84 -9.64 16.83
N PHE A 342 11.07 -10.10 15.84
CA PHE A 342 11.63 -10.60 14.59
C PHE A 342 10.74 -10.35 13.37
N GLY A 343 11.37 -10.40 12.19
CA GLY A 343 10.76 -10.24 10.87
C GLY A 343 11.83 -9.85 9.85
N GLU A 344 11.49 -9.04 8.84
CA GLU A 344 12.48 -8.54 7.88
C GLU A 344 13.32 -7.41 8.50
N VAL A 345 14.65 -7.51 8.49
CA VAL A 345 15.56 -6.48 9.04
C VAL A 345 16.56 -6.09 7.96
N TRP A 346 16.34 -4.93 7.32
CA TRP A 346 17.14 -4.49 6.18
C TRP A 346 18.60 -4.20 6.51
N ALA A 347 18.89 -3.76 7.74
CA ALA A 347 20.26 -3.55 8.19
C ALA A 347 21.11 -4.84 8.12
N GLU A 348 20.49 -5.99 8.42
CA GLU A 348 21.12 -7.31 8.31
C GLU A 348 21.10 -7.80 6.87
N MET A 349 19.92 -7.76 6.22
CA MET A 349 19.73 -8.27 4.85
C MET A 349 20.65 -7.61 3.81
N PHE A 350 20.90 -6.30 3.94
CA PHE A 350 21.73 -5.54 2.99
C PHE A 350 23.12 -5.21 3.53
N ALA A 351 23.50 -5.76 4.70
CA ALA A 351 24.78 -5.46 5.36
C ALA A 351 25.07 -3.95 5.41
N ASN A 352 24.07 -3.15 5.76
CA ASN A 352 24.15 -1.70 5.66
C ASN A 352 23.07 -1.03 6.51
N ARG A 353 23.50 -0.25 7.51
CA ARG A 353 22.57 0.55 8.32
C ARG A 353 21.95 1.68 7.51
N GLN A 354 20.64 1.85 7.68
CA GLN A 354 19.91 2.92 7.02
C GLN A 354 20.16 4.26 7.72
N ARG A 355 20.26 5.34 6.94
CA ARG A 355 20.31 6.70 7.47
C ARG A 355 18.91 7.31 7.54
N PRO A 356 18.59 8.10 8.57
CA PRO A 356 17.34 8.85 8.62
C PRO A 356 17.19 9.78 7.41
N ILE A 357 16.02 9.77 6.78
CA ILE A 357 15.73 10.69 5.67
C ILE A 357 15.39 12.06 6.25
N ARG A 358 16.21 13.06 5.96
CA ARG A 358 16.05 14.44 6.48
C ARG A 358 15.28 15.37 5.55
N ASP A 359 14.87 14.89 4.38
CA ASP A 359 14.04 15.63 3.44
C ASP A 359 12.61 15.76 3.97
N ASN A 360 12.12 16.99 4.13
CA ASN A 360 10.80 17.30 4.68
C ASN A 360 9.65 16.84 3.77
N GLU A 361 9.90 16.74 2.46
CA GLU A 361 8.90 16.31 1.47
C GLU A 361 8.75 14.78 1.44
N SER A 362 9.65 14.05 2.10
CA SER A 362 9.57 12.59 2.17
C SER A 362 8.50 12.14 3.17
N GLN A 363 7.68 11.16 2.75
CA GLN A 363 6.80 10.43 3.69
C GLN A 363 7.62 9.80 4.84
N TYR A 364 8.88 9.41 4.56
CA TYR A 364 9.81 8.82 5.52
C TYR A 364 10.66 9.85 6.26
N HIS A 365 10.31 11.14 6.19
CA HIS A 365 11.01 12.20 6.91
C HIS A 365 11.13 11.88 8.40
N LEU A 366 12.35 11.90 8.93
CA LEU A 366 12.64 11.83 10.36
C LEU A 366 13.52 13.03 10.72
N PRO A 367 13.01 14.03 11.47
CA PRO A 367 13.76 15.24 11.74
C PRO A 367 14.88 15.00 12.77
N ASN A 368 15.90 15.86 12.73
CA ASN A 368 17.11 15.70 13.54
C ASN A 368 16.88 15.94 15.04
N ASP A 369 15.89 16.75 15.38
CA ASP A 369 15.48 17.01 16.76
C ASP A 369 14.79 15.79 17.41
N GLN A 370 14.07 14.98 16.63
CA GLN A 370 13.47 13.73 17.11
C GLN A 370 14.48 12.57 17.15
N TYR A 371 15.40 12.51 16.19
CA TYR A 371 16.39 11.45 16.11
C TYR A 371 17.75 12.02 15.67
N PRO A 372 18.66 12.38 16.60
CA PRO A 372 19.92 13.06 16.27
C PRO A 372 21.04 12.12 15.82
N MET A 373 20.85 10.80 15.93
CA MET A 373 21.86 9.82 15.51
C MET A 373 22.00 9.80 13.99
N ARG A 374 23.20 9.46 13.52
CA ARG A 374 23.54 9.40 12.09
C ARG A 374 22.88 8.23 11.36
N GLU A 375 22.64 7.14 12.08
CA GLU A 375 22.13 5.88 11.56
C GLU A 375 20.95 5.41 12.40
N LEU A 376 19.99 4.78 11.74
CA LEU A 376 18.91 4.07 12.40
C LEU A 376 19.49 2.83 13.09
N ILE A 377 19.01 2.55 14.31
CA ILE A 377 19.25 1.25 14.94
C ILE A 377 18.62 0.15 14.06
N PRO A 378 19.12 -1.10 14.08
CA PRO A 378 18.41 -2.20 13.44
C PRO A 378 16.98 -2.32 14.00
N TYR A 379 16.01 -2.39 13.09
CA TYR A 379 14.59 -2.56 13.41
C TYR A 379 13.96 -3.55 12.42
N VAL A 380 12.89 -4.21 12.85
CA VAL A 380 12.06 -5.03 11.98
C VAL A 380 11.16 -4.12 11.15
N VAL A 381 11.24 -4.25 9.83
CA VAL A 381 10.49 -3.44 8.85
C VAL A 381 8.99 -3.73 8.96
N GLY A 382 8.18 -2.67 8.76
CA GLY A 382 6.77 -2.61 9.17
C GLY A 382 5.74 -3.68 8.74
N PRO A 383 5.85 -4.43 7.62
CA PRO A 383 4.73 -5.23 7.11
C PRO A 383 4.38 -6.49 7.88
N HIS A 384 5.32 -7.07 8.61
CA HIS A 384 5.14 -8.38 9.24
C HIS A 384 6.12 -8.52 10.39
N VAL A 385 5.73 -7.99 11.54
CA VAL A 385 6.52 -7.94 12.77
C VAL A 385 5.92 -8.90 13.78
N VAL A 386 6.74 -9.76 14.38
CA VAL A 386 6.32 -10.60 15.51
C VAL A 386 7.00 -10.12 16.79
N VAL A 387 6.21 -9.93 17.86
CA VAL A 387 6.66 -9.46 19.17
C VAL A 387 6.11 -10.37 20.26
N SER A 388 6.95 -10.79 21.22
CA SER A 388 6.49 -11.49 22.41
C SER A 388 5.72 -10.55 23.36
N MET A 389 4.79 -11.12 24.13
CA MET A 389 3.93 -10.32 25.00
C MET A 389 4.68 -9.57 26.11
N GLU A 390 5.90 -9.96 26.44
CA GLU A 390 6.82 -9.23 27.31
C GLU A 390 7.10 -7.82 26.78
N GLY A 391 7.41 -7.70 25.47
CA GLY A 391 7.62 -6.42 24.80
C GLY A 391 6.33 -5.61 24.68
N VAL A 392 5.22 -6.27 24.35
CA VAL A 392 3.89 -5.65 24.26
C VAL A 392 3.46 -5.06 25.61
N ARG A 393 3.64 -5.79 26.71
CA ARG A 393 3.33 -5.32 28.07
C ARG A 393 4.22 -4.15 28.47
N PHE A 394 5.50 -4.15 28.10
CA PHE A 394 6.36 -2.99 28.32
C PHE A 394 5.81 -1.75 27.61
N ILE A 395 5.42 -1.88 26.33
CA ILE A 395 4.86 -0.77 25.55
C ILE A 395 3.54 -0.31 26.16
N SER A 396 2.63 -1.23 26.50
CA SER A 396 1.35 -0.93 27.14
C SER A 396 1.53 -0.18 28.47
N ASN A 397 2.42 -0.63 29.35
CA ASN A 397 2.69 0.00 30.64
C ASN A 397 3.31 1.40 30.51
N ASN A 398 3.95 1.69 29.37
CA ASN A 398 4.59 2.97 29.09
C ASN A 398 3.85 3.78 28.01
N TYR A 399 2.64 3.39 27.63
CA TYR A 399 1.89 3.90 26.48
C TYR A 399 1.89 5.44 26.37
N TRP A 400 1.60 6.13 27.48
CA TRP A 400 1.54 7.59 27.55
C TRP A 400 2.90 8.31 27.48
N ARG A 401 3.99 7.58 27.72
CA ARG A 401 5.36 8.11 27.73
C ARG A 401 6.09 7.88 26.41
N LEU A 402 5.69 6.85 25.65
CA LEU A 402 6.31 6.50 24.38
C LEU A 402 5.86 7.47 23.28
N ARG A 403 6.85 8.08 22.62
CA ARG A 403 6.66 9.06 21.54
C ARG A 403 6.95 8.43 20.19
N SER A 404 6.14 8.81 19.22
CA SER A 404 6.26 8.46 17.80
C SER A 404 7.49 9.14 17.18
N MET A 405 8.21 8.41 16.33
CA MET A 405 9.30 8.92 15.48
C MET A 405 8.73 9.42 14.15
N ASN A 406 8.02 10.53 14.21
CA ASN A 406 7.33 11.16 13.08
C ASN A 406 6.38 10.23 12.30
N GLY A 407 5.75 9.29 13.00
CA GLY A 407 4.80 8.33 12.43
C GLY A 407 5.43 7.06 11.87
N LEU A 408 6.76 6.93 11.86
CA LEU A 408 7.46 5.72 11.45
C LEU A 408 7.29 4.66 12.53
N ASP A 409 6.28 3.80 12.39
CA ASP A 409 5.87 2.82 13.39
C ASP A 409 6.92 1.73 13.61
N ASP A 410 7.57 1.27 12.54
CA ASP A 410 8.64 0.29 12.57
C ASP A 410 9.91 0.81 13.28
N VAL A 411 10.35 2.03 12.95
CA VAL A 411 11.47 2.71 13.63
C VAL A 411 11.12 2.99 15.10
N SER A 412 9.90 3.47 15.36
CA SER A 412 9.42 3.74 16.73
C SER A 412 9.41 2.47 17.58
N LEU A 413 8.85 1.39 17.05
CA LEU A 413 8.74 0.11 17.73
C LEU A 413 10.13 -0.48 18.05
N GLY A 414 11.04 -0.47 17.06
CA GLY A 414 12.41 -0.91 17.27
C GLY A 414 13.11 -0.12 18.38
N PHE A 415 12.89 1.20 18.43
CA PHE A 415 13.48 2.04 19.47
C PHE A 415 12.88 1.80 20.85
N TRP A 416 11.56 1.63 20.96
CA TRP A 416 10.91 1.34 22.24
C TRP A 416 11.36 -0.01 22.82
N LEU A 417 11.49 -1.03 21.98
CA LEU A 417 11.92 -2.37 22.38
C LEU A 417 13.42 -2.48 22.66
N ARG A 418 14.25 -1.59 22.09
CA ARG A 418 15.70 -1.59 22.37
C ARG A 418 16.02 -1.42 23.86
N ILE A 419 15.18 -0.67 24.60
CA ILE A 419 15.34 -0.45 26.04
C ILE A 419 15.18 -1.76 26.83
N THR A 420 14.38 -2.71 26.33
CA THR A 420 14.16 -4.02 26.97
C THR A 420 15.18 -5.08 26.54
N GLN A 421 16.23 -4.70 25.79
CA GLN A 421 17.20 -5.61 25.18
C GLN A 421 16.56 -6.62 24.20
N MET A 422 15.36 -6.30 23.69
CA MET A 422 14.72 -7.04 22.61
C MET A 422 15.28 -6.54 21.28
N ASP A 423 16.39 -7.15 20.87
CA ASP A 423 17.03 -6.82 19.61
C ASP A 423 16.24 -7.39 18.43
N ALA A 424 16.13 -6.59 17.36
CA ALA A 424 15.54 -7.01 16.10
C ALA A 424 16.32 -8.22 15.56
N GLN A 425 15.60 -9.25 15.16
CA GLN A 425 16.17 -10.46 14.57
C GLN A 425 15.63 -10.62 13.15
N HIS A 426 16.52 -10.71 12.16
CA HIS A 426 16.10 -11.02 10.81
C HIS A 426 15.60 -12.46 10.71
N ALA A 427 14.43 -12.65 10.12
CA ALA A 427 13.87 -13.93 9.70
C ALA A 427 13.83 -13.96 8.16
N PRO A 428 14.60 -14.84 7.48
CA PRO A 428 14.66 -14.91 6.02
C PRO A 428 13.34 -15.37 5.38
N GLU A 429 12.44 -15.99 6.15
CA GLU A 429 11.11 -16.40 5.71
C GLU A 429 10.11 -15.22 5.61
N PHE A 430 10.55 -14.02 5.96
CA PHE A 430 9.77 -12.78 5.92
C PHE A 430 10.42 -11.85 4.89
N SER A 431 9.69 -11.58 3.80
CA SER A 431 10.19 -10.74 2.71
C SER A 431 9.08 -9.84 2.18
N SER A 432 9.47 -8.77 1.52
CA SER A 432 8.58 -7.88 0.79
C SER A 432 8.94 -7.85 -0.70
N VAL A 433 7.97 -7.63 -1.60
CA VAL A 433 8.29 -7.46 -3.02
C VAL A 433 9.28 -6.30 -3.19
N ARG A 434 9.16 -5.22 -2.39
CA ARG A 434 10.15 -4.13 -2.43
C ARG A 434 11.56 -4.55 -1.99
N ALA A 435 11.73 -5.51 -1.09
CA ALA A 435 13.08 -5.90 -0.66
C ALA A 435 13.81 -6.78 -1.68
N SER A 436 13.11 -7.70 -2.34
CA SER A 436 13.74 -8.73 -3.18
C SER A 436 13.39 -8.66 -4.66
N MET A 437 12.26 -8.07 -5.04
CA MET A 437 11.56 -8.24 -6.34
C MET A 437 11.21 -9.68 -6.72
N VAL A 438 11.67 -10.65 -5.93
CA VAL A 438 11.57 -12.09 -6.18
C VAL A 438 10.73 -12.73 -5.09
N CYS A 439 9.86 -13.64 -5.49
CA CYS A 439 9.12 -14.50 -4.57
C CYS A 439 9.92 -15.80 -4.33
N ASP A 440 10.06 -16.20 -3.07
CA ASP A 440 10.66 -17.48 -2.66
C ASP A 440 9.59 -18.42 -2.07
N ASP A 441 9.61 -19.69 -2.45
CA ASP A 441 8.57 -20.65 -2.05
C ASP A 441 8.59 -20.99 -0.54
N ASN A 442 9.72 -20.75 0.13
CA ASN A 442 9.92 -21.01 1.56
C ASN A 442 9.41 -19.88 2.47
N LEU A 443 8.92 -18.77 1.91
CA LEU A 443 8.43 -17.65 2.70
C LEU A 443 7.24 -18.06 3.58
N ILE A 444 7.22 -17.54 4.80
CA ILE A 444 6.06 -17.54 5.70
C ILE A 444 5.21 -16.29 5.45
N SER A 445 5.85 -15.16 5.15
CA SER A 445 5.16 -13.92 4.83
C SER A 445 5.77 -13.23 3.62
N LEU A 446 4.88 -12.77 2.72
CA LEU A 446 5.24 -11.91 1.59
C LEU A 446 4.39 -10.63 1.64
N ALA A 447 5.04 -9.47 1.67
CA ALA A 447 4.41 -8.16 1.70
C ALA A 447 4.46 -7.41 0.36
N ASP A 448 3.81 -6.24 0.32
CA ASP A 448 3.58 -5.40 -0.86
C ASP A 448 2.67 -6.02 -1.93
N LEU A 449 1.66 -6.77 -1.50
CA LEU A 449 0.75 -7.48 -2.38
C LEU A 449 -0.53 -6.70 -2.71
N SER A 450 -1.01 -6.84 -3.95
CA SER A 450 -2.37 -6.50 -4.35
C SER A 450 -3.36 -7.55 -3.81
N PRO A 451 -4.67 -7.25 -3.75
CA PRO A 451 -5.69 -8.26 -3.45
C PRO A 451 -5.61 -9.50 -4.36
N LEU A 452 -5.24 -9.32 -5.63
CA LEU A 452 -4.96 -10.41 -6.57
C LEU A 452 -3.76 -11.26 -6.11
N GLY A 453 -2.66 -10.63 -5.70
CA GLY A 453 -1.48 -11.34 -5.19
C GLY A 453 -1.80 -12.17 -3.95
N ILE A 454 -2.52 -11.59 -2.97
CA ILE A 454 -2.96 -12.28 -1.74
C ILE A 454 -3.79 -13.53 -2.10
N ARG A 455 -4.80 -13.39 -2.97
CA ARG A 455 -5.66 -14.51 -3.39
C ARG A 455 -4.94 -15.54 -4.23
N SER A 456 -4.02 -15.11 -5.11
CA SER A 456 -3.24 -16.02 -5.96
C SER A 456 -2.34 -16.92 -5.11
N ILE A 457 -1.64 -16.38 -4.11
CA ILE A 457 -0.85 -17.18 -3.17
C ILE A 457 -1.73 -18.17 -2.41
N HIS A 458 -2.88 -17.71 -1.90
CA HIS A 458 -3.81 -18.61 -1.22
C HIS A 458 -4.27 -19.76 -2.11
N GLY A 459 -4.73 -19.43 -3.32
CA GLY A 459 -5.22 -20.38 -4.30
C GLY A 459 -4.14 -21.36 -4.77
N ASN A 460 -2.88 -20.93 -4.81
CA ASN A 460 -1.75 -21.81 -5.04
C ASN A 460 -1.64 -22.86 -3.94
N LEU A 461 -1.58 -22.45 -2.67
CA LEU A 461 -1.42 -23.35 -1.54
C LEU A 461 -2.60 -24.32 -1.40
N VAL A 462 -3.84 -23.82 -1.54
CA VAL A 462 -5.06 -24.66 -1.52
C VAL A 462 -5.05 -25.69 -2.65
N SER A 463 -4.47 -25.35 -3.81
CA SER A 463 -4.34 -26.25 -4.96
C SER A 463 -3.05 -27.07 -4.96
N ASN A 464 -2.30 -27.10 -3.86
CA ASN A 464 -1.01 -27.79 -3.72
C ASN A 464 0.03 -27.38 -4.79
N ARG A 465 -0.01 -26.11 -5.21
CA ARG A 465 1.02 -25.47 -6.04
C ARG A 465 2.01 -24.74 -5.13
N SER A 466 3.18 -24.41 -5.68
CA SER A 466 4.18 -23.65 -4.94
C SER A 466 3.67 -22.24 -4.59
N PHE A 467 4.16 -21.68 -3.49
CA PHE A 467 3.71 -20.37 -2.97
C PHE A 467 3.81 -19.27 -4.04
N CYS A 468 4.90 -19.28 -4.81
CA CYS A 468 5.22 -18.30 -5.84
C CYS A 468 4.73 -18.68 -7.24
N HIS A 469 3.92 -19.74 -7.38
CA HIS A 469 3.43 -20.17 -8.68
C HIS A 469 2.66 -19.03 -9.38
N GLY A 470 3.11 -18.65 -10.58
CA GLY A 470 2.49 -17.56 -11.33
C GLY A 470 2.78 -16.15 -10.77
N PHE A 471 3.79 -16.00 -9.89
CA PHE A 471 4.21 -14.71 -9.39
C PHE A 471 4.59 -13.76 -10.53
N HIS A 472 4.13 -12.51 -10.42
CA HIS A 472 4.49 -11.44 -11.34
C HIS A 472 4.68 -10.14 -10.56
N SER A 473 5.89 -9.59 -10.59
CA SER A 473 6.34 -8.48 -9.74
C SER A 473 5.55 -7.17 -9.88
N VAL A 474 4.82 -6.99 -10.99
CA VAL A 474 3.89 -5.85 -11.18
C VAL A 474 2.44 -6.17 -10.80
N THR A 475 1.82 -7.23 -11.34
CA THR A 475 0.38 -7.49 -11.13
C THR A 475 0.05 -7.95 -9.72
N TRP A 476 1.00 -8.59 -9.04
CA TRP A 476 0.85 -8.95 -7.64
C TRP A 476 1.22 -7.80 -6.72
N HIS A 477 1.76 -6.68 -7.21
CA HIS A 477 2.24 -5.60 -6.35
C HIS A 477 1.15 -4.61 -5.95
N ARG A 478 1.23 -4.13 -4.71
CA ARG A 478 0.22 -3.31 -4.01
C ARG A 478 -0.19 -2.00 -4.70
N HIS A 479 0.67 -1.48 -5.59
CA HIS A 479 0.48 -0.19 -6.27
C HIS A 479 -0.12 -0.32 -7.66
N LEU A 480 -0.41 -1.53 -8.15
CA LEU A 480 -1.18 -1.66 -9.38
C LEU A 480 -2.64 -1.25 -9.10
N HIS A 481 -3.04 -0.10 -9.62
CA HIS A 481 -4.39 0.44 -9.45
C HIS A 481 -5.38 -0.28 -10.39
N SER A 482 -5.94 -1.41 -9.95
CA SER A 482 -7.02 -2.11 -10.68
C SER A 482 -8.41 -1.53 -10.40
N ILE A 483 -8.55 -0.74 -9.32
CA ILE A 483 -9.79 -0.08 -8.92
C ILE A 483 -9.52 1.42 -8.84
N PRO A 484 -10.35 2.26 -9.48
CA PRO A 484 -10.28 3.70 -9.27
C PRO A 484 -10.41 4.02 -7.78
N ASN A 485 -9.59 4.93 -7.26
CA ASN A 485 -9.66 5.26 -5.84
C ASN A 485 -11.06 5.84 -5.51
N LEU A 486 -11.49 5.76 -4.24
CA LEU A 486 -12.83 6.24 -3.85
C LEU A 486 -13.06 7.71 -4.24
N LYS A 487 -11.97 8.50 -4.27
CA LYS A 487 -11.98 9.86 -4.80
C LYS A 487 -12.31 9.90 -6.29
N GLU A 488 -11.73 9.08 -7.16
CA GLU A 488 -12.08 8.96 -8.58
C GLU A 488 -13.51 8.42 -8.80
N LEU A 489 -14.00 7.59 -7.89
CA LEU A 489 -15.38 7.09 -7.92
C LEU A 489 -16.40 8.15 -7.49
N LEU A 490 -16.06 8.99 -6.50
CA LEU A 490 -16.88 10.12 -6.06
C LEU A 490 -16.67 11.39 -6.92
N GLN A 491 -15.52 11.46 -7.60
CA GLN A 491 -15.22 12.40 -8.68
C GLN A 491 -15.63 11.86 -10.03
N ARG A 492 -16.33 10.71 -10.10
CA ARG A 492 -17.21 10.48 -11.24
C ARG A 492 -18.01 11.76 -11.34
N PRO A 493 -17.93 12.48 -12.46
CA PRO A 493 -18.76 13.64 -12.62
C PRO A 493 -20.15 13.12 -12.28
N SER A 494 -20.85 13.79 -11.34
CA SER A 494 -22.30 13.89 -11.47
C SER A 494 -22.51 13.97 -12.97
N HIS A 495 -23.13 12.94 -13.59
CA HIS A 495 -23.37 12.84 -15.03
C HIS A 495 -23.23 14.24 -15.58
N LYS A 496 -22.13 14.60 -16.28
CA LYS A 496 -21.91 16.00 -16.70
C LYS A 496 -23.29 16.43 -17.13
N GLU A 497 -23.97 17.25 -16.32
CA GLU A 497 -25.30 17.69 -16.70
C GLU A 497 -24.96 18.37 -17.99
N ALA A 498 -25.43 17.79 -19.10
CA ALA A 498 -25.04 18.26 -20.42
C ALA A 498 -25.27 19.76 -20.33
N GLN A 499 -24.19 20.56 -20.37
CA GLN A 499 -24.33 21.96 -19.99
C GLN A 499 -25.45 22.50 -20.86
N PRO A 500 -26.49 23.09 -20.25
CA PRO A 500 -27.75 23.31 -20.93
C PRO A 500 -27.47 24.06 -22.24
N LEU A 501 -28.02 23.56 -23.34
CA LEU A 501 -27.90 24.23 -24.62
C LEU A 501 -28.43 25.66 -24.45
N GLN A 502 -27.65 26.65 -24.86
CA GLN A 502 -28.07 28.04 -24.86
C GLN A 502 -29.05 28.24 -26.00
N LEU A 503 -30.23 28.75 -25.67
CA LEU A 503 -31.31 28.97 -26.62
C LEU A 503 -31.56 30.45 -26.81
N GLU A 504 -31.52 30.92 -28.05
CA GLU A 504 -31.89 32.28 -28.40
C GLU A 504 -33.00 32.27 -29.45
N THR A 505 -34.00 33.13 -29.28
CA THR A 505 -35.12 33.25 -30.22
C THR A 505 -35.26 34.68 -30.70
N PHE A 506 -35.35 34.86 -32.01
CA PHE A 506 -35.50 36.16 -32.65
C PHE A 506 -36.70 36.14 -33.60
N VAL A 507 -37.56 37.15 -33.51
CA VAL A 507 -38.59 37.41 -34.52
C VAL A 507 -37.98 38.32 -35.58
N ASN A 508 -38.11 37.96 -36.85
CA ASN A 508 -37.55 38.76 -37.92
C ASN A 508 -38.38 40.05 -38.11
N ASN A 509 -37.76 41.23 -37.94
CA ASN A 509 -38.44 42.52 -38.11
C ASN A 509 -39.03 42.72 -39.53
N SER A 510 -38.50 42.02 -40.53
CA SER A 510 -39.01 42.07 -41.91
C SER A 510 -40.10 41.04 -42.20
N ASN A 511 -40.26 40.03 -41.35
CA ASN A 511 -41.30 39.00 -41.46
C ASN A 511 -41.72 38.54 -40.05
N PRO A 512 -42.73 39.19 -39.44
CA PRO A 512 -43.11 38.95 -38.05
C PRO A 512 -43.68 37.55 -37.80
N ASP A 513 -44.06 36.82 -38.86
CA ASP A 513 -44.59 35.46 -38.77
C ASP A 513 -43.47 34.39 -38.77
N GLN A 514 -42.19 34.81 -38.82
CA GLN A 514 -41.04 33.92 -38.82
C GLN A 514 -40.22 34.06 -37.53
N VAL A 515 -40.11 32.95 -36.80
CA VAL A 515 -39.29 32.85 -35.59
C VAL A 515 -37.99 32.12 -35.94
N THR A 516 -36.85 32.75 -35.63
CA THR A 516 -35.53 32.13 -35.74
C THR A 516 -35.11 31.62 -34.37
N VAL A 517 -34.73 30.36 -34.29
CA VAL A 517 -34.22 29.70 -33.07
C VAL A 517 -32.77 29.33 -33.27
N ILE A 518 -31.91 29.76 -32.35
CA ILE A 518 -30.50 29.38 -32.30
C ILE A 518 -30.28 28.49 -31.09
N VAL A 519 -29.75 27.30 -31.32
CA VAL A 519 -29.38 26.35 -30.28
C VAL A 519 -27.88 26.22 -30.29
N SER A 520 -27.22 26.61 -29.21
CA SER A 520 -25.75 26.64 -29.13
C SER A 520 -25.21 25.94 -27.89
N THR A 521 -24.00 25.42 -28.03
CA THR A 521 -23.19 24.97 -26.90
C THR A 521 -22.57 26.17 -26.18
N PRO A 522 -22.17 26.06 -24.91
CA PRO A 522 -21.48 27.13 -24.18
C PRO A 522 -20.16 27.59 -24.82
N SER A 523 -19.58 26.81 -25.74
CA SER A 523 -18.44 27.17 -26.58
C SER A 523 -18.82 27.81 -27.93
N SER A 524 -20.07 28.27 -28.08
CA SER A 524 -20.61 29.00 -29.24
C SER A 524 -20.68 28.23 -30.57
N ALA A 525 -20.56 26.90 -30.55
CA ALA A 525 -20.93 26.06 -31.70
C ALA A 525 -22.45 25.80 -31.65
N GLY A 526 -23.19 26.10 -32.72
CA GLY A 526 -24.65 26.00 -32.71
C GLY A 526 -25.30 25.88 -34.08
N ILE A 527 -26.60 25.54 -34.07
CA ILE A 527 -27.46 25.42 -35.24
C ILE A 527 -28.51 26.52 -35.21
N LYS A 528 -28.75 27.14 -36.37
CA LYS A 528 -29.80 28.14 -36.58
C LYS A 528 -30.93 27.51 -37.39
N ALA A 529 -32.14 27.50 -36.84
CA ALA A 529 -33.33 26.98 -37.49
C ALA A 529 -34.42 28.06 -37.55
N GLN A 530 -35.30 27.96 -38.55
CA GLN A 530 -36.41 28.90 -38.75
C GLN A 530 -37.73 28.16 -38.64
N PHE A 531 -38.67 28.72 -37.89
CA PHE A 531 -40.01 28.22 -37.70
C PHE A 531 -41.03 29.24 -38.21
N LEU A 532 -41.95 28.77 -39.05
CA LEU A 532 -43.12 29.52 -39.50
C LEU A 532 -44.37 28.78 -38.99
N PRO A 533 -45.14 29.36 -38.04
CA PRO A 533 -46.33 28.74 -37.48
C PRO A 533 -47.42 28.43 -38.52
N SER A 534 -47.39 29.10 -39.67
CA SER A 534 -48.33 28.87 -40.78
C SER A 534 -48.07 27.59 -41.58
N ILE A 535 -46.89 26.97 -41.44
CA ILE A 535 -46.44 25.86 -42.30
C ILE A 535 -46.31 24.54 -41.52
N GLY A 536 -46.14 24.58 -40.20
CA GLY A 536 -45.99 23.36 -39.40
C GLY A 536 -46.28 23.59 -37.92
N SER A 537 -46.42 22.49 -37.17
CA SER A 537 -46.66 22.54 -35.72
C SER A 537 -45.36 22.80 -34.95
N LEU A 538 -45.48 23.48 -33.80
CA LEU A 538 -44.35 23.75 -32.92
C LEU A 538 -43.70 22.44 -32.39
N ASP A 539 -44.54 21.43 -32.12
CA ASP A 539 -44.15 20.12 -31.64
C ASP A 539 -43.23 19.42 -32.64
N GLU A 540 -43.64 19.39 -33.91
CA GLU A 540 -42.89 18.75 -35.00
C GLU A 540 -41.57 19.48 -35.27
N PHE A 541 -41.58 20.82 -35.24
CA PHE A 541 -40.37 21.63 -35.35
C PHE A 541 -39.37 21.34 -34.21
N THR A 542 -39.87 21.30 -32.97
CA THR A 542 -39.06 21.05 -31.77
C THR A 542 -38.43 19.65 -31.81
N GLN A 543 -39.22 18.64 -32.20
CA GLN A 543 -38.75 17.26 -32.27
C GLN A 543 -37.70 17.07 -33.37
N ASN A 544 -37.89 17.68 -34.55
CA ASN A 544 -36.91 17.64 -35.63
C ASN A 544 -35.60 18.33 -35.24
N LEU A 545 -35.66 19.51 -34.61
CA LEU A 545 -34.49 20.26 -34.19
C LEU A 545 -33.69 19.53 -33.10
N CYS A 546 -34.35 18.99 -32.07
CA CYS A 546 -33.68 18.23 -31.01
C CYS A 546 -33.07 16.90 -31.52
N THR A 547 -33.67 16.28 -32.54
CA THR A 547 -33.11 15.07 -33.18
C THR A 547 -31.81 15.39 -33.91
N GLN A 548 -31.72 16.54 -34.60
CA GLN A 548 -30.51 16.94 -35.34
C GLN A 548 -29.32 17.30 -34.44
N VAL A 549 -29.57 17.71 -33.18
CA VAL A 549 -28.53 18.10 -32.22
C VAL A 549 -28.07 16.90 -31.36
N LEU A 550 -28.56 15.67 -31.62
CA LEU A 550 -28.29 14.46 -30.82
C LEU A 550 -28.52 14.67 -29.31
N ALA A 551 -29.51 15.50 -28.96
CA ALA A 551 -29.73 15.90 -27.58
C ALA A 551 -30.67 14.93 -26.83
N SER A 552 -30.44 14.79 -25.52
CA SER A 552 -31.25 14.03 -24.56
C SER A 552 -32.75 14.37 -24.63
N PRO A 553 -33.68 13.47 -24.17
CA PRO A 553 -35.13 13.74 -24.10
C PRO A 553 -35.53 15.05 -23.42
N THR A 554 -34.65 15.60 -22.58
CA THR A 554 -34.79 16.91 -21.93
C THR A 554 -34.79 18.09 -22.90
N CYS A 555 -34.16 18.01 -24.07
CA CYS A 555 -34.17 19.06 -25.10
C CYS A 555 -35.58 19.41 -25.55
N THR A 556 -36.38 18.38 -25.85
CA THR A 556 -37.73 18.55 -26.40
C THR A 556 -38.62 19.29 -25.41
N THR A 557 -38.58 18.95 -24.12
CA THR A 557 -39.42 19.57 -23.10
C THR A 557 -39.02 21.03 -22.84
N THR A 558 -37.73 21.33 -22.72
CA THR A 558 -37.23 22.69 -22.46
C THR A 558 -37.49 23.63 -23.63
N LEU A 559 -37.21 23.17 -24.86
CA LEU A 559 -37.40 23.97 -26.08
C LEU A 559 -38.87 24.28 -26.33
N HIS A 560 -39.75 23.28 -26.13
CA HIS A 560 -41.19 23.45 -26.29
C HIS A 560 -41.76 24.50 -25.33
N GLN A 561 -41.42 24.39 -24.04
CA GLN A 561 -41.83 25.38 -23.03
C GLN A 561 -41.31 26.79 -23.35
N HIS A 562 -40.06 26.92 -23.78
CA HIS A 562 -39.48 28.22 -24.11
C HIS A 562 -40.16 28.88 -25.32
N LEU A 563 -40.46 28.11 -26.37
CA LEU A 563 -41.12 28.63 -27.57
C LEU A 563 -42.62 28.88 -27.38
N GLN A 564 -43.30 28.12 -26.52
CA GLN A 564 -44.68 28.42 -26.10
C GLN A 564 -44.77 29.77 -25.38
N HIS A 565 -43.78 30.12 -24.54
CA HIS A 565 -43.69 31.43 -23.90
C HIS A 565 -43.34 32.56 -24.88
N ALA A 566 -42.43 32.32 -25.83
CA ALA A 566 -42.05 33.31 -26.84
C ALA A 566 -43.16 33.60 -27.88
N THR A 567 -43.99 32.62 -28.21
CA THR A 567 -45.12 32.79 -29.14
C THR A 567 -46.37 33.41 -28.49
N SER A 568 -46.46 33.40 -27.16
CA SER A 568 -47.61 33.94 -26.40
C SER A 568 -47.39 35.33 -25.80
N ALA A 569 -46.14 35.78 -25.66
CA ALA A 569 -45.81 37.11 -25.13
C ALA A 569 -45.40 38.07 -26.24
N SER A 570 -45.98 39.27 -26.29
CA SER A 570 -45.43 40.41 -27.04
C SER A 570 -44.05 40.74 -26.46
N ILE A 571 -43.00 40.32 -27.16
CA ILE A 571 -41.62 40.27 -26.69
C ILE A 571 -41.05 41.69 -26.57
N SER A 572 -41.13 42.28 -25.37
CA SER A 572 -40.34 43.46 -24.99
C SER A 572 -39.63 43.35 -23.65
N ASN A 573 -39.72 42.21 -22.95
CA ASN A 573 -38.99 41.99 -21.70
C ASN A 573 -38.71 40.50 -21.47
N LEU A 574 -37.55 40.01 -21.93
CA LEU A 574 -36.94 38.81 -21.37
C LEU A 574 -35.46 39.15 -21.03
N PRO A 575 -35.00 38.86 -19.80
CA PRO A 575 -33.67 39.22 -19.35
C PRO A 575 -32.61 38.31 -20.02
N THR A 576 -31.62 38.93 -20.63
CA THR A 576 -30.42 38.28 -21.16
C THR A 576 -29.43 38.02 -20.02
N SER A 577 -29.48 36.84 -19.39
CA SER A 577 -28.33 36.05 -18.92
C SER A 577 -28.74 34.90 -17.99
N CYS A 578 -28.36 33.67 -18.38
CA CYS A 578 -27.90 32.59 -17.50
C CYS A 578 -26.86 31.78 -18.26
#